data_AF-A0A7W7VTE4-F1
#
_entry.id   AF-A0A7W7VTE4-F1
#
_cell.length_a   1.000
_cell.length_b   1.000
_cell.length_c   1.000
_cell.angle_alpha   90.00
_cell.angle_beta   90.00
_cell.angle_gamma   90.00
#
_symmetry.space_group_name_H-M   'P 1'
#
loop_
_entity.id
_entity.type
_entity.pdbx_description
1 polymer ?
#
loop_
_entity_poly.entity_id
_entity_poly.type
_entity_poly.pdbx_seq_one_letter_code
_entity_poly.pdbx_strand_id
1 'polypeptide(L)'
;MANETVITVCGNAVEDAQLRFTPSGAAVANFRIASTPRTFNKQTNAWEDGETLFLRVNAWREMAENIAASVAKGTALIVQGRLRMREYEKDGQKRQSLEIEADDVAVSLRRATAVVTKAQRGQSGQQRQAPQQDPWSQQSGPPASNRWGNSGPQATQGWGASNGNPERPPF
;
A
#
# COMPACT_ATOMS: atom_id res chain seq x y z
N MET A 1 7.64 21.56 -22.43
CA MET A 1 6.98 20.24 -22.26
C MET A 1 7.97 19.19 -22.73
N ALA A 2 8.38 18.25 -21.88
CA ALA A 2 9.25 17.17 -22.30
C ALA A 2 8.39 16.11 -23.01
N ASN A 3 8.69 15.85 -24.28
CA ASN A 3 7.98 14.89 -25.13
C ASN A 3 8.43 13.45 -24.79
N GLU A 4 8.10 13.00 -23.58
CA GLU A 4 8.51 11.69 -23.07
C GLU A 4 7.58 10.59 -23.56
N THR A 5 8.15 9.42 -23.89
CA THR A 5 7.37 8.25 -24.31
C THR A 5 6.76 7.58 -23.10
N VAL A 6 5.46 7.76 -22.90
CA VAL A 6 4.68 7.09 -21.84
C VAL A 6 4.15 5.76 -22.36
N ILE A 7 4.28 4.70 -21.55
CA ILE A 7 3.75 3.37 -21.84
C ILE A 7 2.96 2.84 -20.65
N THR A 8 2.00 1.96 -20.95
CA THR A 8 1.26 1.17 -19.94
C THR A 8 1.50 -0.31 -20.21
N VAL A 9 1.93 -1.03 -19.19
CA VAL A 9 2.26 -2.46 -19.28
C VAL A 9 1.43 -3.23 -18.26
N CYS A 10 0.72 -4.24 -18.75
CA CYS A 10 0.04 -5.23 -17.92
C CYS A 10 0.85 -6.53 -17.92
N GLY A 11 1.10 -7.08 -16.74
CA GLY A 11 1.92 -8.30 -16.63
C GLY A 11 2.02 -8.80 -15.20
N ASN A 12 2.96 -9.71 -14.96
CA ASN A 12 3.22 -10.25 -13.63
C ASN A 12 4.64 -9.94 -13.19
N ALA A 13 4.84 -9.64 -11.91
CA ALA A 13 6.17 -9.52 -11.33
C ALA A 13 6.90 -10.88 -11.43
N VAL A 14 8.12 -10.89 -11.93
CA VAL A 14 8.93 -12.10 -12.12
C VAL A 14 9.70 -12.48 -10.85
N GLU A 15 9.91 -11.48 -10.00
CA GLU A 15 10.65 -11.54 -8.74
C GLU A 15 10.01 -10.56 -7.73
N ASP A 16 10.37 -10.69 -6.46
CA ASP A 16 9.95 -9.76 -5.41
C ASP A 16 10.57 -8.38 -5.65
N ALA A 17 9.85 -7.32 -5.28
CA ALA A 17 10.37 -5.96 -5.42
C ALA A 17 11.53 -5.71 -4.45
N GLN A 18 12.68 -5.31 -5.00
CA GLN A 18 13.87 -4.99 -4.20
C GLN A 18 13.85 -3.50 -3.85
N LEU A 19 13.74 -3.20 -2.55
CA LEU A 19 13.92 -1.85 -2.03
C LEU A 19 15.40 -1.56 -1.80
N ARG A 20 15.87 -0.41 -2.30
CA ARG A 20 17.21 0.12 -2.06
C ARG A 20 17.12 1.60 -1.71
N PHE A 21 18.18 2.12 -1.13
CA PHE A 21 18.32 3.55 -0.85
C PHE A 21 19.53 4.08 -1.60
N THR A 22 19.36 5.24 -2.21
CA THR A 22 20.46 5.99 -2.81
C THR A 22 21.37 6.60 -1.72
N PRO A 23 22.61 7.01 -2.05
CA PRO A 23 23.47 7.70 -1.08
C PRO A 23 22.86 8.98 -0.48
N SER A 24 21.93 9.63 -1.20
CA SER A 24 21.17 10.78 -0.71
C SER A 24 19.96 10.41 0.16
N GLY A 25 19.75 9.12 0.43
CA GLY A 25 18.66 8.60 1.26
C GLY A 25 17.33 8.42 0.53
N ALA A 26 17.24 8.69 -0.77
CA ALA A 26 16.00 8.46 -1.52
C ALA A 26 15.77 6.97 -1.77
N ALA A 27 14.57 6.48 -1.43
CA ALA A 27 14.13 5.12 -1.70
C ALA A 27 13.93 4.87 -3.21
N VAL A 28 14.35 3.69 -3.68
CA VAL A 28 14.14 3.19 -5.02
C VAL A 28 13.74 1.72 -4.97
N ALA A 29 12.67 1.35 -5.68
CA ALA A 29 12.23 -0.03 -5.80
C ALA A 29 12.43 -0.50 -7.24
N ASN A 30 12.98 -1.71 -7.38
CA ASN A 30 13.28 -2.32 -8.66
C ASN A 30 12.65 -3.70 -8.71
N PHE A 31 11.96 -3.99 -9.81
CA PHE A 31 11.46 -5.34 -10.11
C PHE A 31 11.36 -5.53 -11.62
N ARG A 32 11.18 -6.77 -12.06
CA ARG A 32 10.95 -7.10 -13.47
C ARG A 32 9.50 -7.54 -13.68
N ILE A 33 8.86 -7.01 -14.71
CA ILE A 33 7.52 -7.41 -15.15
C ILE A 33 7.61 -8.26 -16.42
N ALA A 34 6.83 -9.33 -16.48
CA ALA A 34 6.63 -10.17 -17.65
C ALA A 34 5.23 -9.91 -18.23
N SER A 35 5.18 -9.42 -19.47
CA SER A 35 3.95 -9.22 -20.23
C SER A 35 3.88 -10.27 -21.34
N THR A 36 2.98 -11.24 -21.16
CA THR A 36 2.76 -12.31 -22.15
C THR A 36 1.44 -12.04 -22.88
N PRO A 37 1.46 -11.72 -24.18
CA PRO A 37 0.24 -11.63 -24.97
C PRO A 37 -0.38 -13.03 -25.11
N ARG A 38 -1.71 -13.12 -25.05
CA ARG A 38 -2.43 -14.34 -25.40
C ARG A 38 -3.27 -14.07 -26.63
N THR A 39 -3.22 -14.96 -27.60
CA THR A 39 -3.98 -14.88 -28.85
C THR A 39 -4.86 -16.12 -29.01
N PHE A 40 -6.08 -15.93 -29.47
CA PHE A 40 -6.99 -17.03 -29.72
C PHE A 40 -6.72 -17.64 -31.10
N ASN A 41 -6.32 -18.91 -31.13
CA ASN A 41 -6.10 -19.65 -32.36
C ASN A 41 -7.39 -20.36 -32.78
N LYS A 42 -7.95 -19.94 -33.93
CA LYS A 42 -9.22 -20.47 -34.45
C LYS A 42 -9.12 -21.90 -34.99
N GLN A 43 -7.92 -22.37 -35.34
CA GLN A 43 -7.73 -23.75 -35.85
C GLN A 43 -7.71 -24.76 -34.72
N THR A 44 -7.03 -24.41 -33.61
CA THR A 44 -6.93 -25.27 -32.41
C THR A 44 -8.05 -25.02 -31.41
N ASN A 45 -8.85 -23.96 -31.63
CA ASN A 45 -9.93 -23.50 -30.75
C ASN A 45 -9.44 -23.25 -29.30
N ALA A 46 -8.21 -22.75 -29.16
CA ALA A 46 -7.54 -22.57 -27.88
C ALA A 46 -6.82 -21.21 -27.78
N TRP A 47 -6.59 -20.75 -26.54
CA TRP A 47 -5.75 -19.59 -26.27
C TRP A 47 -4.29 -20.00 -26.16
N GLU A 48 -3.46 -19.43 -27.02
CA GLU A 48 -2.03 -19.68 -27.07
C GLU A 48 -1.27 -18.46 -26.53
N ASP A 49 -0.18 -18.74 -25.80
CA ASP A 49 0.70 -17.71 -25.26
C ASP A 49 1.73 -17.33 -26.33
N GLY A 50 1.88 -16.02 -26.57
CA GLY A 50 2.89 -15.47 -27.47
C GLY A 50 4.23 -15.20 -26.78
N GLU A 51 5.09 -14.43 -27.45
CA GLU A 51 6.39 -14.04 -26.91
C GLU A 51 6.26 -13.10 -25.71
N THR A 52 6.88 -13.48 -24.59
CA THR A 52 6.86 -12.66 -23.37
C THR A 52 7.84 -11.50 -23.46
N LEU A 53 7.33 -10.28 -23.28
CA LEU A 53 8.14 -9.10 -23.09
C LEU A 53 8.52 -8.93 -21.61
N PHE A 54 9.83 -8.83 -21.34
CA PHE A 54 10.36 -8.57 -20.01
C PHE A 54 10.88 -7.13 -19.90
N LEU A 55 10.35 -6.36 -18.94
CA LEU A 55 10.77 -4.99 -18.70
C LEU A 55 11.16 -4.80 -17.24
N ARG A 56 12.24 -4.06 -17.00
CA ARG A 56 12.58 -3.61 -15.64
C ARG A 56 11.76 -2.37 -15.31
N VAL A 57 11.21 -2.32 -14.10
CA VAL A 57 10.47 -1.18 -13.57
C VAL A 57 11.25 -0.60 -12.40
N ASN A 58 11.42 0.72 -12.41
CA ASN A 58 12.04 1.49 -11.34
C ASN A 58 11.02 2.49 -10.81
N ALA A 59 10.79 2.49 -9.50
CA ALA A 59 9.92 3.42 -8.80
C ALA A 59 10.69 4.13 -7.68
N TRP A 60 10.25 5.33 -7.31
CA TRP A 60 11.00 6.20 -6.40
C TRP A 60 10.17 6.65 -5.20
N ARG A 61 10.87 7.04 -4.11
CA ARG A 61 10.30 7.70 -2.92
C ARG A 61 9.20 6.83 -2.26
N GLU A 62 8.12 7.45 -1.79
CA GLU A 62 6.99 6.78 -1.12
C GLU A 62 6.43 5.60 -1.94
N MET A 63 6.36 5.74 -3.27
CA MET A 63 5.91 4.65 -4.14
C MET A 63 6.86 3.45 -4.12
N ALA A 64 8.17 3.67 -3.97
CA ALA A 64 9.13 2.58 -3.85
C ALA A 64 8.87 1.74 -2.59
N GLU A 65 8.66 2.40 -1.46
CA GLU A 65 8.36 1.73 -0.19
C GLU A 65 7.04 0.95 -0.26
N ASN A 66 6.00 1.57 -0.82
CA ASN A 66 4.70 0.93 -1.02
C ASN A 66 4.80 -0.29 -1.94
N ILE A 67 5.56 -0.20 -3.04
CA ILE A 67 5.79 -1.31 -3.97
C ILE A 67 6.54 -2.44 -3.28
N ALA A 68 7.61 -2.14 -2.54
CA ALA A 68 8.36 -3.14 -1.82
C ALA A 68 7.53 -3.89 -0.77
N ALA A 69 6.58 -3.21 -0.13
CA ALA A 69 5.65 -3.82 0.82
C ALA A 69 4.52 -4.63 0.16
N SER A 70 4.19 -4.36 -1.11
CA SER A 70 2.97 -4.88 -1.75
C SER A 70 3.24 -5.85 -2.90
N VAL A 71 4.41 -5.79 -3.55
CA VAL A 71 4.71 -6.51 -4.79
C VAL A 71 5.65 -7.68 -4.50
N ALA A 72 5.09 -8.88 -4.62
CA ALA A 72 5.82 -10.15 -4.61
C ALA A 72 5.85 -10.78 -6.01
N LYS A 73 6.70 -11.79 -6.17
CA LYS A 73 6.74 -12.61 -7.38
C LYS A 73 5.35 -13.16 -7.71
N GLY A 74 4.96 -13.04 -8.97
CA GLY A 74 3.69 -13.51 -9.50
C GLY A 74 2.53 -12.53 -9.37
N THR A 75 2.68 -11.42 -8.62
CA THR A 75 1.65 -10.39 -8.50
C THR A 75 1.32 -9.82 -9.87
N ALA A 76 0.03 -9.84 -10.23
CA ALA A 76 -0.48 -9.24 -11.45
C ALA A 76 -0.54 -7.72 -11.29
N LEU A 77 0.08 -6.98 -12.20
CA LEU A 77 0.27 -5.54 -12.10
C LEU A 77 -0.14 -4.83 -13.40
N ILE A 78 -0.50 -3.56 -13.23
CA ILE A 78 -0.61 -2.55 -14.28
C ILE A 78 0.41 -1.47 -13.92
N VAL A 79 1.35 -1.22 -14.80
CA VAL A 79 2.41 -0.21 -14.60
C VAL A 79 2.27 0.84 -15.68
N GLN A 80 2.19 2.11 -15.29
CA GLN A 80 2.26 3.24 -16.20
C GLN A 80 3.52 4.05 -15.89
N GLY A 81 4.22 4.49 -16.92
CA GLY A 81 5.39 5.33 -16.73
C GLY A 81 6.12 5.65 -18.02
N ARG A 82 7.31 6.20 -17.87
CA ARG A 82 8.17 6.63 -18.98
C ARG A 82 9.08 5.51 -19.41
N LEU A 83 9.11 5.24 -20.71
CA LEU A 83 10.09 4.33 -21.29
C LEU A 83 11.45 5.04 -21.39
N ARG A 84 12.46 4.44 -20.77
CA ARG A 84 13.84 4.91 -20.79
C ARG A 84 14.74 3.84 -21.37
N MET A 85 15.65 4.25 -22.24
CA MET A 85 16.77 3.42 -22.67
C MET A 85 17.96 3.77 -21.78
N ARG A 86 18.54 2.76 -21.12
CA ARG A 86 19.77 2.90 -20.35
C ARG A 86 20.89 2.12 -21.00
N GLU A 87 22.01 2.80 -21.20
CA GLU A 87 23.25 2.14 -21.57
C GLU A 87 23.97 1.67 -20.30
N TYR A 88 24.45 0.44 -20.32
CA TYR A 88 25.26 -0.12 -19.25
C TYR A 88 26.37 -0.97 -19.86
N GLU A 89 27.52 -1.02 -19.19
CA GLU A 89 28.62 -1.88 -19.61
C GLU A 89 28.51 -3.21 -18.89
N LYS A 90 28.62 -4.30 -19.65
CA LYS A 90 28.70 -5.65 -19.11
C LYS A 90 29.73 -6.42 -19.91
N ASP A 91 30.71 -6.99 -19.21
CA ASP A 91 31.80 -7.77 -19.81
C ASP A 91 32.61 -6.97 -20.85
N GLY A 92 32.84 -5.68 -20.60
CA GLY A 92 33.55 -4.78 -21.52
C GLY A 92 32.75 -4.32 -22.74
N GLN A 93 31.48 -4.70 -22.86
CA GLN A 93 30.60 -4.34 -23.96
C GLN A 93 29.47 -3.41 -23.50
N LYS A 94 29.25 -2.33 -24.26
CA LYS A 94 28.09 -1.45 -24.08
C LYS A 94 26.83 -2.20 -24.50
N ARG A 95 25.86 -2.28 -23.59
CA ARG A 95 24.53 -2.84 -23.83
C ARG A 95 23.49 -1.79 -23.54
N GLN A 96 22.36 -1.92 -24.22
CA GLN A 96 21.18 -1.11 -23.96
C GLN A 96 20.13 -1.96 -23.24
N SER A 97 19.47 -1.37 -22.25
CA SER A 97 18.32 -1.94 -21.55
C SER A 97 17.15 -0.99 -21.68
N LEU A 98 15.98 -1.53 -22.00
CA LEU A 98 14.72 -0.81 -21.88
C LEU A 98 14.22 -0.94 -20.43
N GLU A 99 13.89 0.19 -19.83
CA GLU A 99 13.39 0.28 -18.46
C GLU A 99 12.20 1.22 -18.40
N ILE A 100 11.29 0.95 -17.47
CA ILE A 100 10.15 1.82 -17.16
C ILE A 100 10.50 2.59 -15.90
N GLU A 101 10.48 3.91 -15.99
CA GLU A 101 10.44 4.77 -14.82
C GLU A 101 8.96 4.97 -14.47
N ALA A 102 8.51 4.30 -13.41
CA ALA A 102 7.09 4.24 -13.07
C ALA A 102 6.60 5.59 -12.55
N ASP A 103 5.45 6.00 -13.07
CA ASP A 103 4.65 7.12 -12.56
C ASP A 103 3.48 6.61 -11.71
N ASP A 104 2.95 5.43 -12.06
CA ASP A 104 1.91 4.75 -11.28
C ASP A 104 2.02 3.22 -11.39
N VAL A 105 1.65 2.51 -10.32
CA VAL A 105 1.65 1.05 -10.25
C VAL A 105 0.40 0.58 -9.49
N ALA A 106 -0.40 -0.26 -10.13
CA ALA A 106 -1.61 -0.83 -9.55
C ALA A 106 -1.59 -2.36 -9.60
N VAL A 107 -2.17 -3.00 -8.57
CA VAL A 107 -2.45 -4.44 -8.59
C VAL A 107 -3.64 -4.71 -9.50
N SER A 108 -3.47 -5.63 -10.44
CA SER A 108 -4.54 -6.01 -11.36
C SER A 108 -5.57 -6.88 -10.63
N LEU A 109 -6.79 -6.37 -10.51
CA LEU A 109 -7.93 -7.10 -9.95
C LEU A 109 -8.60 -8.06 -10.94
N ARG A 110 -8.03 -8.24 -12.15
CA ARG A 110 -8.56 -9.16 -13.17
C ARG A 110 -8.78 -10.58 -12.64
N ARG A 111 -7.94 -10.99 -11.70
CA ARG A 111 -7.88 -12.35 -11.16
C ARG A 111 -7.46 -12.37 -9.68
N ALA A 112 -7.68 -11.27 -8.98
CA ALA A 112 -7.31 -11.09 -7.58
C ALA A 112 -8.23 -10.07 -6.90
N THR A 113 -8.35 -10.15 -5.58
CA THR A 113 -8.93 -9.10 -4.74
C THR A 113 -7.82 -8.38 -3.98
N ALA A 114 -8.07 -7.15 -3.53
CA ALA A 114 -7.09 -6.37 -2.76
C ALA A 114 -7.78 -5.60 -1.64
N VAL A 115 -7.13 -5.53 -0.49
CA VAL A 115 -7.50 -4.64 0.61
C VAL A 115 -6.52 -3.46 0.58
N VAL A 116 -7.03 -2.25 0.38
CA VAL A 116 -6.19 -1.05 0.29
C VAL A 116 -6.06 -0.40 1.66
N THR A 117 -4.83 -0.31 2.17
CA THR A 117 -4.50 0.47 3.36
C THR A 117 -3.88 1.79 2.91
N LYS A 118 -4.43 2.92 3.37
CA LYS A 118 -3.85 4.24 3.07
C LYS A 118 -2.54 4.39 3.81
N ALA A 119 -1.47 4.72 3.09
CA ALA A 119 -0.21 5.10 3.70
C ALA A 119 -0.43 6.35 4.57
N GLN A 120 -0.03 6.28 5.84
CA GLN A 120 -0.01 7.46 6.68
C GLN A 120 1.17 8.33 6.25
N ARG A 121 0.90 9.40 5.51
CA ARG A 121 1.89 10.47 5.36
C ARG A 121 2.12 11.08 6.73
N GLY A 122 3.24 10.73 7.35
CA GLY A 122 3.66 11.30 8.62
C GLY A 122 3.68 12.82 8.48
N GLN A 123 2.77 13.49 9.18
CA GLN A 123 2.80 14.92 9.40
C GLN A 123 3.98 15.24 10.33
N SER A 124 5.19 15.09 9.80
CA SER A 124 6.43 15.55 10.43
C SER A 124 6.51 17.07 10.27
N GLY A 125 5.70 17.78 11.05
CA GLY A 125 5.66 19.24 10.96
C GLY A 125 4.55 19.97 11.70
N GLN A 126 3.89 19.37 12.69
CA GLN A 126 3.10 20.15 13.66
C GLN A 126 3.62 19.88 15.07
N GLN A 127 4.65 20.65 15.35
CA GLN A 127 5.15 20.96 16.68
C GLN A 127 3.97 21.10 17.64
N ARG A 128 4.00 20.26 18.67
CA ARG A 128 3.20 20.40 19.89
C ARG A 128 3.35 21.85 20.37
N GLN A 129 2.36 22.70 20.12
CA GLN A 129 2.15 23.87 20.95
C GLN A 129 1.72 23.34 22.31
N ALA A 130 2.63 23.40 23.28
CA ALA A 130 2.26 23.28 24.68
C ALA A 130 1.17 24.33 24.96
N PRO A 131 0.12 24.00 25.73
CA PRO A 131 -0.79 25.03 26.23
C PRO A 131 0.04 25.98 27.10
N GLN A 132 0.19 27.22 26.65
CA GLN A 132 0.76 28.29 27.44
C GLN A 132 -0.22 28.52 28.60
N GLN A 133 0.16 28.06 29.79
CA GLN A 133 -0.57 28.36 31.02
C GLN A 133 -0.37 29.85 31.31
N ASP A 134 -1.47 30.62 31.24
CA ASP A 134 -1.49 32.02 31.65
C ASP A 134 -1.21 32.15 33.17
N PRO A 135 -0.16 32.88 33.61
CA PRO A 135 0.20 32.97 35.03
C PRO A 135 -0.73 33.82 35.90
N TRP A 136 -1.82 34.35 35.35
CA TRP A 136 -2.63 35.41 35.99
C TRP A 136 -4.06 35.01 36.39
N SER A 137 -4.43 33.73 36.32
CA SER A 137 -5.70 33.28 36.90
C SER A 137 -5.59 33.03 38.42
N GLN A 138 -5.47 34.12 39.21
CA GLN A 138 -5.70 34.11 40.66
C GLN A 138 -6.88 35.01 41.00
N GLN A 139 -8.08 34.43 41.19
CA GLN A 139 -9.09 34.93 42.13
C GLN A 139 -10.18 33.85 42.28
N SER A 140 -10.12 33.02 43.33
CA SER A 140 -10.74 33.20 44.67
C SER A 140 -12.06 32.43 44.80
N GLY A 141 -12.01 31.30 45.50
CA GLY A 141 -13.18 30.55 45.98
C GLY A 141 -12.84 29.80 47.28
N PRO A 142 -13.65 29.88 48.35
CA PRO A 142 -13.29 29.44 49.71
C PRO A 142 -13.33 27.91 49.93
N PRO A 143 -12.70 27.41 51.02
CA PRO A 143 -12.32 26.00 51.16
C PRO A 143 -13.38 25.09 51.78
N ALA A 144 -13.15 23.79 51.56
CA ALA A 144 -13.99 22.63 51.86
C ALA A 144 -14.44 22.43 53.31
N SER A 145 -15.55 21.71 53.50
CA SER A 145 -15.69 20.77 54.63
C SER A 145 -16.69 19.63 54.38
N ASN A 146 -16.22 18.41 54.63
CA ASN A 146 -16.91 17.21 55.13
C ASN A 146 -17.96 16.53 54.19
N ARG A 147 -18.22 15.22 54.22
CA ARG A 147 -17.91 14.14 55.17
C ARG A 147 -18.27 12.80 54.50
N TRP A 148 -17.52 11.74 54.77
CA TRP A 148 -17.95 10.36 54.53
C TRP A 148 -19.11 9.98 55.48
N GLY A 149 -20.06 9.14 55.00
CA GLY A 149 -20.80 8.19 55.86
C GLY A 149 -22.29 7.97 55.58
N ASN A 150 -22.63 6.72 55.22
CA ASN A 150 -23.91 5.97 55.42
C ASN A 150 -25.16 6.48 54.63
N SER A 151 -26.10 5.69 54.11
CA SER A 151 -26.61 4.34 54.49
C SER A 151 -27.66 3.86 53.46
N GLY A 152 -27.61 2.60 53.05
CA GLY A 152 -28.79 1.74 52.84
C GLY A 152 -29.65 1.87 51.56
N PRO A 153 -30.50 0.87 51.26
CA PRO A 153 -30.67 0.31 49.92
C PRO A 153 -32.08 0.54 49.33
N GLN A 154 -32.21 0.47 47.99
CA GLN A 154 -33.46 0.02 47.40
C GLN A 154 -33.27 -0.65 46.04
N ALA A 155 -33.42 -1.97 46.06
CA ALA A 155 -33.79 -2.78 44.92
C ALA A 155 -35.22 -2.43 44.48
N THR A 156 -35.51 -2.49 43.18
CA THR A 156 -36.71 -3.14 42.63
C THR A 156 -36.69 -3.13 41.09
N GLN A 157 -36.70 -4.35 40.53
CA GLN A 157 -37.43 -4.76 39.31
C GLN A 157 -36.90 -4.22 37.95
N GLY A 158 -36.80 -5.00 36.87
CA GLY A 158 -37.47 -6.25 36.57
C GLY A 158 -36.75 -7.04 35.48
N TRP A 159 -37.14 -8.32 35.44
CA TRP A 159 -36.54 -9.45 34.77
C TRP A 159 -36.97 -9.55 33.30
N GLY A 160 -36.11 -10.14 32.46
CA GLY A 160 -36.55 -10.73 31.20
C GLY A 160 -35.47 -10.82 30.11
N ALA A 161 -34.55 -11.78 30.21
CA ALA A 161 -33.81 -12.26 29.04
C ALA A 161 -33.55 -13.77 29.17
N SER A 162 -34.16 -14.49 28.26
CA SER A 162 -34.21 -15.94 28.09
C SER A 162 -32.85 -16.55 27.79
N ASN A 163 -32.49 -17.59 28.54
CA ASN A 163 -31.55 -18.62 28.12
C ASN A 163 -32.21 -19.53 27.09
N GLY A 164 -31.58 -19.75 25.94
CA GLY A 164 -32.03 -20.73 24.96
C GLY A 164 -31.21 -20.73 23.67
N ASN A 165 -30.18 -21.56 23.62
CA ASN A 165 -29.66 -22.21 22.42
C ASN A 165 -29.26 -23.63 22.88
N PRO A 166 -29.34 -24.73 22.09
CA PRO A 166 -29.10 -24.75 20.63
C PRO A 166 -29.92 -25.79 19.81
N GLU A 167 -30.42 -25.42 18.63
CA GLU A 167 -30.76 -26.42 17.59
C GLU A 167 -30.37 -25.94 16.18
N ARG A 168 -29.56 -26.76 15.50
CA ARG A 168 -29.25 -26.67 14.05
C ARG A 168 -30.34 -27.44 13.28
N PRO A 169 -30.81 -26.98 12.12
CA PRO A 169 -31.50 -27.86 11.19
C PRO A 169 -30.57 -28.37 10.07
N PRO A 170 -30.92 -29.50 9.43
CA PRO A 170 -30.17 -30.12 8.35
C PRO A 170 -30.51 -29.49 6.98
N PHE A 171 -29.72 -29.92 5.99
CA PHE A 171 -29.68 -29.59 4.54
C PHE A 171 -28.71 -28.46 4.14
#